data_AF-A0A2G9TNV0-F1
#
_entry.id   AF-A0A2G9TNV0-F1
#
_cell.length_a   1.000
_cell.length_b   1.000
_cell.length_c   1.000
_cell.angle_alpha   90.00
_cell.angle_beta   90.00
_cell.angle_gamma   90.00
#
_symmetry.space_group_name_H-M   'P 1'
#
loop_
_entity.id
_entity.type
_entity.pdbx_description
1 polymer ?
#
loop_
_entity_poly.entity_id
_entity_poly.type
_entity_poly.pdbx_seq_one_letter_code
_entity_poly.pdbx_strand_id
1 'polypeptide(L)'
;MVENENESNPTEECVTFLYRLTDGVCPKSYGFFAARLAGVRQEVVKEAYEASRVLFDSVNRKKMAIAAVKEVARGGGSVEQLREMISAL
;
A
#
# COMPACT_ATOMS: atom_id res chain seq x y z
N MET A 1 -0.38 -18.31 6.01
CA MET A 1 0.56 -17.46 6.76
C MET A 1 1.89 -17.58 6.05
N VAL A 2 2.50 -16.45 5.66
CA VAL A 2 3.89 -16.43 5.18
C VAL A 2 4.75 -16.30 6.42
N GLU A 3 5.56 -17.31 6.72
CA GLU A 3 6.31 -17.39 7.99
C GLU A 3 7.65 -16.66 7.95
N ASN A 4 8.04 -16.08 6.81
CA ASN A 4 9.29 -15.32 6.65
C ASN A 4 9.06 -14.09 5.76
N GLU A 5 8.36 -13.09 6.30
CA GLU A 5 8.25 -11.78 5.66
C GLU A 5 9.55 -11.00 5.87
N ASN A 6 10.48 -11.08 4.93
CA ASN A 6 11.57 -10.12 4.88
C ASN A 6 11.05 -8.83 4.22
N GLU A 7 10.30 -8.03 4.99
CA GLU A 7 9.72 -6.74 4.53
C GLU A 7 10.78 -5.74 4.04
N SER A 8 12.04 -5.95 4.45
CA SER A 8 13.17 -5.07 4.13
C SER A 8 13.76 -5.32 2.75
N ASN A 9 13.62 -6.52 2.18
CA ASN A 9 14.17 -6.83 0.86
C ASN A 9 13.27 -7.79 0.04
N PRO A 10 12.49 -7.30 -0.92
CA PRO A 10 11.62 -8.12 -1.77
C PRO A 10 12.40 -9.09 -2.66
N THR A 11 13.72 -8.88 -2.85
CA THR A 11 14.55 -9.79 -3.64
C THR A 11 14.93 -11.06 -2.88
N GLU A 12 14.74 -11.09 -1.57
CA GLU A 12 15.07 -12.22 -0.68
C GLU A 12 13.82 -12.97 -0.16
N GLU A 13 12.61 -12.52 -0.51
CA GLU A 13 11.38 -13.16 -0.08
C GLU A 13 11.27 -14.58 -0.66
N CYS A 14 10.95 -15.56 0.20
CA CYS A 14 10.68 -16.94 -0.18
C CYS A 14 9.19 -17.23 -0.01
N VAL A 15 8.49 -17.44 -1.13
CA VAL A 15 7.03 -17.61 -1.16
C VAL A 15 6.67 -19.01 -1.65
N THR A 16 5.79 -19.67 -0.89
CA THR A 16 5.18 -20.95 -1.27
C THR A 16 3.74 -20.72 -1.72
N PHE A 17 3.42 -21.10 -2.95
CA PHE A 17 2.05 -21.02 -3.45
C PHE A 17 1.23 -22.21 -2.96
N LEU A 18 0.18 -21.93 -2.18
CA LEU A 18 -0.72 -22.96 -1.64
C LEU A 18 -1.80 -23.39 -2.64
N TYR A 19 -2.02 -22.60 -3.70
CA TYR A 19 -3.06 -22.81 -4.73
C TYR A 19 -4.46 -23.11 -4.16
N ARG A 20 -4.77 -22.58 -2.98
CA ARG A 20 -6.03 -22.77 -2.29
C ARG A 20 -6.91 -21.54 -2.46
N LEU A 21 -8.13 -21.74 -2.97
CA LEU A 21 -9.16 -20.71 -2.96
C LEU A 21 -9.70 -20.54 -1.53
N THR A 22 -9.79 -19.31 -1.07
CA THR A 22 -10.34 -18.94 0.24
C THR A 22 -11.19 -17.68 0.11
N ASP A 23 -12.21 -17.55 0.95
CA ASP A 23 -13.01 -16.33 1.02
C ASP A 23 -12.20 -15.12 1.51
N GLY A 24 -12.63 -13.92 1.10
CA GLY A 24 -12.01 -12.65 1.47
C GLY A 24 -11.07 -12.07 0.42
N VAL A 25 -10.40 -10.98 0.79
CA VAL A 25 -9.46 -10.25 -0.08
C VAL A 25 -8.03 -10.58 0.34
N CYS A 26 -7.13 -10.75 -0.64
CA CYS A 26 -5.71 -10.93 -0.34
C CYS A 26 -5.12 -9.63 0.22
N PRO A 27 -4.49 -9.63 1.41
CA PRO A 27 -3.99 -8.41 2.05
C PRO A 27 -2.73 -7.85 1.36
N LYS A 28 -1.99 -8.66 0.59
CA LYS A 28 -0.73 -8.29 -0.05
C LYS A 28 -0.65 -8.81 -1.48
N SER A 29 0.05 -8.08 -2.34
CA SER A 29 0.43 -8.54 -3.68
C SER A 29 1.83 -9.16 -3.66
N TYR A 30 2.00 -10.31 -4.32
CA TYR A 30 3.28 -11.02 -4.47
C TYR A 30 3.91 -10.80 -5.86
N GLY A 31 3.54 -9.72 -6.56
CA GLY A 31 4.01 -9.43 -7.92
C GLY A 31 5.53 -9.27 -8.04
N PHE A 32 6.19 -8.70 -7.02
CA PHE A 32 7.65 -8.56 -7.01
C PHE A 32 8.39 -9.90 -6.91
N PHE A 33 7.87 -10.84 -6.12
CA PHE A 33 8.37 -12.21 -6.07
C PHE A 33 8.20 -12.92 -7.42
N ALA A 34 7.04 -12.76 -8.08
CA ALA A 34 6.80 -13.30 -9.41
C ALA A 34 7.75 -12.71 -10.47
N ALA A 35 7.99 -11.40 -10.44
CA ALA A 35 8.94 -10.73 -11.33
C ALA A 35 10.37 -11.27 -11.16
N ARG A 36 10.79 -11.52 -9.90
CA ARG A 36 12.08 -12.16 -9.60
C ARG A 36 12.17 -13.56 -10.19
N LEU A 37 11.13 -14.39 -10.02
CA LEU A 37 11.09 -15.73 -10.63
C LEU A 37 11.14 -15.69 -12.16
N ALA A 38 10.58 -14.64 -12.76
CA ALA A 38 10.62 -14.41 -14.21
C ALA A 38 11.99 -13.89 -14.72
N GLY A 39 12.98 -13.71 -13.85
CA GLY A 39 14.32 -13.26 -14.22
C GLY A 39 14.45 -11.75 -14.44
N VAL A 40 13.52 -10.94 -13.92
CA VAL A 40 13.67 -9.48 -13.90
C VAL A 40 14.89 -9.13 -13.04
N ARG A 41 15.71 -8.19 -13.52
CA ARG A 41 16.94 -7.79 -12.81
C ARG A 41 16.62 -7.25 -11.42
N GLN A 42 17.44 -7.61 -10.44
CA GLN A 42 17.16 -7.35 -9.02
C GLN A 42 17.04 -5.86 -8.70
N GLU A 43 17.87 -5.01 -9.32
CA GLU A 43 17.83 -3.57 -9.16
C GLU A 43 16.48 -2.98 -9.60
N VAL A 44 15.88 -3.50 -10.68
CA VAL A 44 14.56 -3.06 -11.17
C VAL A 44 13.47 -3.45 -10.19
N VAL A 45 13.51 -4.68 -9.65
CA VAL A 45 12.54 -5.15 -8.65
C VAL A 45 12.62 -4.29 -7.38
N LYS A 46 13.84 -3.98 -6.92
CA LYS A 46 14.07 -3.16 -5.72
C LYS A 46 13.58 -1.72 -5.90
N GLU A 47 13.91 -1.07 -7.01
CA GLU A 47 13.45 0.29 -7.30
C GLU A 47 11.93 0.37 -7.40
N ALA A 48 11.30 -0.60 -8.08
CA ALA A 48 9.85 -0.66 -8.20
C ALA A 48 9.16 -0.89 -6.85
N TYR A 49 9.76 -1.70 -5.97
CA TYR A 49 9.27 -1.91 -4.61
C TYR A 49 9.29 -0.61 -3.78
N GLU A 50 10.41 0.11 -3.76
CA GLU A 50 10.51 1.38 -3.04
C GLU A 50 9.53 2.42 -3.58
N ALA A 51 9.40 2.53 -4.91
CA ALA A 51 8.40 3.40 -5.54
C ALA A 51 6.97 3.04 -5.10
N SER A 52 6.65 1.75 -5.00
CA SER A 52 5.34 1.28 -4.54
C SER A 52 5.05 1.65 -3.09
N ARG A 53 6.06 1.59 -2.20
CA ARG A 53 5.93 1.98 -0.79
C ARG A 53 5.61 3.46 -0.65
N VAL A 54 6.37 4.30 -1.36
CA VAL A 54 6.14 5.76 -1.36
C VAL A 54 4.73 6.10 -1.85
N LEU A 55 4.27 5.44 -2.92
CA LEU A 55 2.92 5.63 -3.44
C LEU A 55 1.86 5.19 -2.43
N PHE A 56 2.00 4.01 -1.85
CA PHE A 56 1.02 3.46 -0.91
C PHE A 56 0.89 4.33 0.35
N ASP A 57 2.02 4.79 0.90
CA ASP A 57 2.04 5.71 2.03
C ASP A 57 1.37 7.05 1.69
N SER A 58 1.66 7.60 0.51
CA SER A 58 1.05 8.84 0.04
C SER A 58 -0.48 8.71 -0.11
N VAL A 59 -0.94 7.63 -0.74
CA VAL A 59 -2.37 7.35 -0.93
C VAL A 59 -3.06 7.12 0.40
N ASN A 60 -2.46 6.37 1.33
CA ASN A 60 -3.03 6.15 2.66
C ASN A 60 -3.15 7.44 3.47
N ARG A 61 -2.12 8.28 3.47
CA ARG A 61 -2.19 9.61 4.11
C ARG A 61 -3.34 10.44 3.54
N LYS A 62 -3.44 10.54 2.21
CA LYS A 62 -4.55 11.26 1.55
C LYS A 62 -5.91 10.66 1.88
N LYS A 63 -6.03 9.34 1.89
CA LYS A 63 -7.27 8.64 2.27
C LYS A 63 -7.70 8.98 3.70
N MET A 64 -6.77 8.97 4.65
CA MET A 64 -7.03 9.35 6.04
C MET A 64 -7.41 10.82 6.17
N ALA A 65 -6.71 11.72 5.47
CA ALA A 65 -7.01 13.14 5.48
C ALA A 65 -8.40 13.44 4.89
N ILE A 66 -8.76 12.79 3.77
CA ILE A 66 -10.11 12.87 3.19
C ILE A 66 -11.17 12.31 4.15
N ALA A 67 -10.88 11.21 4.84
CA ALA A 67 -11.79 10.66 5.85
C ALA A 67 -12.01 11.66 6.99
N ALA A 68 -10.96 12.31 7.49
CA ALA A 68 -11.05 13.34 8.51
C ALA A 68 -11.91 14.54 8.05
N VAL A 69 -11.73 15.01 6.81
CA VAL A 69 -12.58 16.06 6.22
C VAL A 69 -14.05 15.65 6.23
N LYS A 70 -14.35 14.39 5.85
CA LYS A 70 -15.73 13.87 5.83
C LYS A 70 -16.35 13.85 7.23
N GLU A 71 -15.59 13.45 8.24
CA GLU A 71 -16.07 13.41 9.62
C GLU A 71 -16.37 14.82 10.16
N VAL A 72 -15.48 15.80 9.92
CA VAL A 72 -15.72 17.19 10.30
C VAL A 72 -16.95 17.77 9.58
N ALA A 73 -17.12 17.48 8.29
CA ALA A 73 -18.26 17.96 7.52
C ALA A 73 -19.59 17.40 8.06
N ARG A 74 -19.64 16.10 8.42
CA ARG A 74 -20.81 15.46 9.03
C ARG A 74 -21.10 15.97 10.43
N GLY A 75 -20.06 16.35 11.18
CA GLY A 75 -20.16 16.93 12.51
C GLY A 75 -20.58 18.41 12.54
N GLY A 76 -20.85 19.03 11.38
CA GLY A 76 -21.26 20.43 11.30
C GLY A 76 -20.09 21.44 11.39
N GLY A 77 -18.88 21.03 11.02
CA GLY A 77 -17.73 21.93 10.95
C GLY A 77 -17.95 23.13 10.02
N SER A 78 -17.30 24.25 10.32
CA SER A 78 -17.47 25.49 9.55
C SER A 78 -16.88 25.37 8.14
N VAL A 79 -17.39 26.21 7.22
CA VAL A 79 -16.91 26.26 5.83
C VAL A 79 -15.43 26.65 5.78
N GLU A 80 -14.99 27.55 6.66
CA GLU A 80 -13.61 27.99 6.78
C GLU A 80 -12.69 26.82 7.18
N GLN A 81 -13.08 26.06 8.20
CA GLN A 81 -12.32 24.89 8.66
C GLN A 81 -12.21 23.82 7.57
N LEU A 82 -13.31 23.52 6.88
CA LEU A 82 -13.31 22.55 5.78
C LEU A 82 -12.43 23.01 4.61
N ARG A 83 -12.45 24.30 4.28
CA ARG A 83 -11.61 24.88 3.22
C ARG A 83 -10.12 24.76 3.55
N GLU A 84 -9.73 25.03 4.80
CA GLU A 84 -8.35 24.87 5.25
C GLU A 84 -7.91 23.40 5.14
N MET A 85 -8.73 22.47 5.65
CA MET A 85 -8.41 21.04 5.58
C MET A 85 -8.29 20.53 4.14
N ILE A 86 -9.17 20.97 3.23
CA ILE A 86 -9.10 20.58 1.81
C ILE A 86 -7.87 21.16 1.13
N SER A 87 -7.48 22.39 1.47
CA SER A 87 -6.28 23.04 0.91
C SER A 87 -4.97 22.40 1.39
N ALA A 88 -5.02 21.64 2.49
CA ALA A 88 -3.88 20.92 3.07
C ALA A 88 -3.77 19.45 2.61
N LEU A 89 -4.63 18.97 1.70
CA LEU A 89 -4.58 17.64 1.08
C LEU A 89 -3.49 17.50 0.00
#